data_AF-A0A831RN60-F1
#
_entry.id   AF-A0A831RN60-F1
#
_cell.length_a   1.000
_cell.length_b   1.000
_cell.length_c   1.000
_cell.angle_alpha   90.00
_cell.angle_beta   90.00
_cell.angle_gamma   90.00
#
_symmetry.space_group_name_H-M   'P 1'
#
loop_
_entity.id
_entity.type
_entity.pdbx_description
1 polymer ?
#
loop_
_entity_poly.entity_id
_entity_poly.type
_entity_poly.pdbx_seq_one_letter_code
_entity_poly.pdbx_strand_id
1 'polypeptide(L)'
;MIDATFRPLLPEPAADIEMLHTDVMRFMAILGLCLAAIFALVQSIPAEQAAEARAGHLQQALDQARLQLRRSGEELAAALERRQELERELAARRRRNQELQRSLGAAERKLEALARERSRIAATLEQARNEQRQERERLQRALADARQNASPPAPEQERPGRPQPLEMPEAGSDPAVTGREPVAPPSPSAEPRAEPVRTPPAGSDAQDRRGFVLRFASSSALEALVTAGRVRFLVLADGRAWSYRMQAGLPRLVADRTPLRYHEMAPQTVPDRFRRALAENGVRGEPVWAVVLPSALEQQLQRLTRGHAGGVLEIQASGRVRWQGKG
;
A
#
# COMPACT_ATOMS: atom_id res chain seq x y z
N MET A 1 -133.21 61.05 43.19
CA MET A 1 -131.99 61.84 43.43
C MET A 1 -130.88 61.16 42.63
N ILE A 2 -130.17 61.96 41.85
CA ILE A 2 -129.16 61.63 40.83
C ILE A 2 -128.04 60.77 41.43
N ASP A 3 -127.55 59.73 40.73
CA ASP A 3 -126.13 59.76 40.32
C ASP A 3 -125.77 58.82 39.17
N ALA A 4 -124.97 59.39 38.27
CA ALA A 4 -124.48 58.83 37.04
C ALA A 4 -123.09 58.22 37.27
N THR A 5 -122.76 57.13 36.58
CA THR A 5 -121.35 56.76 36.39
C THR A 5 -121.13 56.30 34.97
N PHE A 6 -120.75 57.29 34.16
CA PHE A 6 -120.20 57.16 32.83
C PHE A 6 -118.76 56.62 32.93
N ARG A 7 -118.44 55.52 32.24
CA ARG A 7 -117.05 55.11 31.98
C ARG A 7 -116.93 54.74 30.49
N PRO A 8 -116.16 55.50 29.68
CA PRO A 8 -116.00 55.20 28.27
C PRO A 8 -114.96 54.10 28.05
N LEU A 9 -115.24 53.25 27.07
CA LEU A 9 -114.30 52.34 26.41
C LEU A 9 -113.35 53.18 25.53
N LEU A 10 -112.05 53.14 25.84
CA LEU A 10 -110.96 53.58 24.97
C LEU A 10 -110.30 52.33 24.35
N PRO A 11 -109.92 52.34 23.07
CA PRO A 11 -109.17 51.24 22.44
C PRO A 11 -107.68 51.33 22.80
N GLU A 12 -107.09 50.23 23.27
CA GLU A 12 -105.69 50.09 23.71
C GLU A 12 -104.71 50.06 22.51
N PRO A 13 -103.83 51.07 22.33
CA PRO A 13 -102.82 51.10 21.27
C PRO A 13 -101.61 50.18 21.51
N ALA A 14 -101.59 49.44 22.64
CA ALA A 14 -100.44 48.63 23.05
C ALA A 14 -100.28 47.34 22.22
N ALA A 15 -101.38 46.74 21.74
CA ALA A 15 -101.35 45.43 21.07
C ALA A 15 -100.68 45.47 19.68
N ASP A 16 -100.90 46.53 18.89
CA ASP A 16 -100.28 46.67 17.57
C ASP A 16 -98.77 46.94 17.67
N ILE A 17 -98.35 47.64 18.72
CA ILE A 17 -96.93 47.91 19.00
C ILE A 17 -96.23 46.63 19.44
N GLU A 18 -96.87 45.79 20.26
CA GLU A 18 -96.35 44.48 20.63
C GLU A 18 -96.26 43.52 19.43
N MET A 19 -97.26 43.51 18.56
CA MET A 19 -97.26 42.69 17.35
C MET A 19 -96.13 43.11 16.38
N LEU A 20 -95.95 44.42 16.19
CA LEU A 20 -94.85 45.00 15.43
C LEU A 20 -93.49 44.68 16.06
N HIS A 21 -93.37 44.78 17.38
CA HIS A 21 -92.14 44.44 18.10
C HIS A 21 -91.79 42.96 17.96
N THR A 22 -92.79 42.07 17.97
CA THR A 22 -92.61 40.63 17.79
C THR A 22 -92.16 40.29 16.37
N ASP A 23 -92.75 40.93 15.35
CA ASP A 23 -92.32 40.77 13.96
C ASP A 23 -90.93 41.34 13.69
N VAL A 24 -90.57 42.47 14.32
CA VAL A 24 -89.22 43.03 14.24
C VAL A 24 -88.20 42.11 14.92
N MET A 25 -88.51 41.57 16.11
CA MET A 25 -87.62 40.61 16.77
C MET A 25 -87.45 39.33 15.95
N ARG A 26 -88.53 38.83 15.35
CA ARG A 26 -88.47 37.67 14.44
C ARG A 26 -87.65 37.96 13.20
N PHE A 27 -87.81 39.13 12.61
CA PHE A 27 -87.03 39.55 11.44
C PHE A 27 -85.55 39.67 11.77
N MET A 28 -85.20 40.27 12.92
CA MET A 28 -83.82 40.36 13.39
C MET A 28 -83.21 38.98 13.69
N ALA A 29 -84.00 38.05 14.22
CA ALA A 29 -83.55 36.67 14.44
C ALA A 29 -83.30 35.93 13.12
N ILE A 30 -84.17 36.10 12.12
CA ILE A 30 -83.98 35.53 10.77
C ILE A 30 -82.73 36.13 10.13
N LEU A 31 -82.54 37.45 10.21
CA LEU A 31 -81.34 38.11 9.71
C LEU A 31 -80.06 37.62 10.42
N GLY A 32 -80.10 37.48 11.75
CA GLY A 32 -78.99 36.94 12.53
C GLY A 32 -78.63 35.52 12.12
N LEU A 33 -79.63 34.66 11.90
CA LEU A 33 -79.43 33.29 11.42
C LEU A 33 -78.86 33.25 10.00
N CYS A 34 -79.38 34.08 9.09
CA CYS A 34 -78.86 34.18 7.73
C CYS A 34 -77.40 34.65 7.71
N LEU A 35 -77.04 35.64 8.53
CA LEU A 35 -75.67 36.13 8.64
C LEU A 35 -74.73 35.07 9.24
N ALA A 36 -75.17 34.33 10.26
CA ALA A 36 -74.39 33.24 10.84
C ALA A 36 -74.14 32.11 9.84
N ALA A 37 -75.15 31.75 9.04
CA ALA A 37 -75.04 30.75 7.98
C ALA A 37 -74.05 31.18 6.88
N ILE A 38 -74.11 32.45 6.45
CA ILE A 38 -73.17 33.01 5.47
C ILE A 38 -71.75 33.02 6.03
N PHE A 39 -71.55 33.42 7.29
CA PHE A 39 -70.23 33.42 7.93
C PHE A 39 -69.64 32.01 8.05
N ALA A 40 -70.45 31.01 8.41
CA ALA A 40 -70.03 29.62 8.44
C ALA A 40 -69.61 29.11 7.04
N LEU A 41 -70.36 29.49 6.00
CA LEU A 41 -70.06 29.14 4.61
C LEU A 41 -68.76 29.82 4.11
N VAL A 42 -68.53 31.07 4.48
CA VAL A 42 -67.32 31.82 4.12
C VAL A 42 -66.09 31.26 4.82
N GLN A 43 -66.23 30.74 6.04
CA GLN A 43 -65.12 30.12 6.78
C GLN A 43 -64.82 28.67 6.35
N SER A 44 -65.75 27.97 5.70
CA SER A 44 -65.53 26.58 5.24
C SER A 44 -64.75 26.49 3.92
N ILE A 45 -64.84 27.50 3.04
CA ILE A 45 -64.17 27.51 1.72
C ILE A 45 -62.62 27.44 1.83
N PRO A 46 -61.95 28.21 2.72
CA PRO A 46 -60.49 28.12 2.87
C PRO A 46 -60.01 26.77 3.40
N ALA A 47 -60.83 26.09 4.20
CA ALA A 47 -60.49 24.80 4.80
C ALA A 47 -60.51 23.66 3.77
N GLU A 48 -61.50 23.64 2.86
CA GLU A 48 -61.57 22.66 1.77
C GLU A 48 -60.44 22.86 0.75
N GLN A 49 -60.16 24.11 0.34
CA GLN A 49 -59.05 24.41 -0.56
C GLN A 49 -57.69 24.03 0.04
N ALA A 50 -57.51 24.24 1.35
CA ALA A 50 -56.30 23.80 2.04
C ALA A 50 -56.19 22.27 2.13
N ALA A 51 -57.31 21.55 2.26
CA ALA A 51 -57.33 20.09 2.27
C ALA A 51 -57.00 19.49 0.90
N GLU A 52 -57.56 20.05 -0.18
CA GLU A 52 -57.24 19.64 -1.56
C GLU A 52 -55.79 19.93 -1.92
N ALA A 53 -55.26 21.09 -1.53
CA ALA A 53 -53.85 21.42 -1.72
C ALA A 53 -52.92 20.43 -0.99
N ARG A 54 -53.25 20.07 0.27
CA ARG A 54 -52.50 19.05 1.03
C ARG A 54 -52.59 17.67 0.38
N ALA A 55 -53.76 17.27 -0.12
CA ALA A 55 -53.93 16.02 -0.83
C ALA A 55 -53.09 15.97 -2.12
N GLY A 56 -53.06 17.05 -2.89
CA GLY A 56 -52.20 17.19 -4.08
C GLY A 56 -50.71 17.09 -3.74
N HIS A 57 -50.27 17.77 -2.67
CA HIS A 57 -48.88 17.70 -2.20
C HIS A 57 -48.49 16.28 -1.74
N LEU A 58 -49.37 15.58 -1.02
CA LEU A 58 -49.15 14.19 -0.60
C LEU A 58 -49.05 13.26 -1.80
N GLN A 59 -49.93 13.42 -2.79
CA GLN A 59 -49.90 12.64 -4.03
C GLN A 59 -48.58 12.86 -4.77
N GLN A 60 -48.15 14.12 -4.90
CA GLN A 60 -46.89 14.47 -5.53
C GLN A 60 -45.68 13.89 -4.76
N ALA A 61 -45.71 13.92 -3.42
CA ALA A 61 -44.67 13.33 -2.59
C ALA A 61 -44.61 11.79 -2.76
N LEU A 62 -45.75 11.12 -2.86
CA LEU A 62 -45.82 9.67 -3.12
C LEU A 62 -45.25 9.32 -4.50
N ASP A 63 -45.56 10.10 -5.54
CA ASP A 63 -45.04 9.86 -6.87
C ASP A 63 -43.53 10.12 -6.95
N GLN A 64 -43.04 11.14 -6.25
CA GLN A 64 -41.60 11.37 -6.08
C GLN A 64 -40.92 10.21 -5.35
N ALA A 65 -41.51 9.71 -4.26
CA ALA A 65 -40.98 8.57 -3.52
C ALA A 65 -40.94 7.29 -4.38
N ARG A 66 -41.99 7.06 -5.20
CA ARG A 66 -42.03 5.92 -6.15
C ARG A 66 -40.93 6.02 -7.20
N LEU A 67 -40.68 7.22 -7.74
CA LEU A 67 -39.60 7.44 -8.70
C LEU A 67 -38.22 7.24 -8.06
N GLN A 68 -38.02 7.72 -6.82
CA GLN A 68 -36.79 7.49 -6.07
C GLN A 68 -36.55 6.01 -5.82
N LEU A 69 -37.59 5.25 -5.44
CA LEU A 69 -37.47 3.82 -5.23
C LEU A 69 -37.08 3.09 -6.52
N ARG A 70 -37.68 3.43 -7.66
CA ARG A 70 -37.30 2.87 -8.96
C ARG A 70 -35.85 3.15 -9.33
N ARG A 71 -35.40 4.41 -9.19
CA ARG A 71 -34.00 4.79 -9.45
C ARG A 71 -33.03 4.02 -8.57
N SER A 72 -33.32 3.94 -7.27
CA SER A 72 -32.48 3.17 -6.34
C SER A 72 -32.43 1.67 -6.71
N GLY A 73 -33.54 1.10 -7.20
CA GLY A 73 -33.59 -0.27 -7.70
C GLY A 73 -32.71 -0.49 -8.93
N GLU A 74 -32.75 0.44 -9.89
CA GLU A 74 -31.91 0.41 -11.10
C GLU A 74 -30.41 0.55 -10.74
N GLU A 75 -30.07 1.45 -9.83
CA GLU A 75 -28.70 1.63 -9.33
C GLU A 75 -28.17 0.37 -8.63
N LEU A 76 -29.01 -0.28 -7.81
CA LEU A 76 -28.65 -1.54 -7.16
C LEU A 76 -28.45 -2.67 -8.17
N ALA A 77 -29.29 -2.77 -9.20
CA ALA A 77 -29.15 -3.75 -10.27
C ALA A 77 -27.82 -3.55 -11.03
N ALA A 78 -27.52 -2.31 -11.45
CA ALA A 78 -26.26 -1.98 -12.12
C ALA A 78 -25.03 -2.26 -11.24
N ALA A 79 -25.11 -1.96 -9.93
CA ALA A 79 -24.03 -2.25 -8.99
C ALA A 79 -23.79 -3.76 -8.83
N LEU A 80 -24.85 -4.58 -8.82
CA LEU A 80 -24.74 -6.04 -8.76
C LEU A 80 -24.10 -6.60 -10.03
N GLU A 81 -24.49 -6.12 -11.21
CA GLU A 81 -23.84 -6.50 -12.47
C GLU A 81 -22.35 -6.14 -12.48
N ARG A 82 -22.02 -4.93 -12.02
CA ARG A 82 -20.62 -4.50 -11.92
C ARG A 82 -19.82 -5.36 -10.95
N ARG A 83 -20.42 -5.77 -9.84
CA ARG A 83 -19.78 -6.70 -8.89
C ARG A 83 -19.52 -8.07 -9.54
N GLN A 84 -20.50 -8.62 -10.27
CA GLN A 84 -20.34 -9.89 -10.96
C GLN A 84 -19.24 -9.84 -12.03
N GLU A 85 -19.14 -8.73 -12.77
CA GLU A 85 -18.08 -8.50 -13.75
C GLU A 85 -16.69 -8.51 -13.09
N LEU A 86 -16.53 -7.77 -11.99
CA LEU A 86 -15.29 -7.74 -11.22
C LEU A 86 -14.93 -9.11 -10.63
N GLU A 87 -15.91 -9.88 -10.16
CA GLU A 87 -15.69 -11.25 -9.68
C GLU A 87 -15.20 -12.18 -10.80
N ARG A 88 -15.77 -12.06 -12.01
CA ARG A 88 -15.30 -12.80 -13.20
C ARG A 88 -13.88 -12.40 -13.56
N GLU A 89 -13.55 -11.12 -13.53
CA GLU A 89 -12.21 -10.62 -13.82
C GLU A 89 -11.20 -11.13 -12.77
N LEU A 90 -11.55 -11.07 -11.48
CA LEU A 90 -10.72 -11.61 -10.40
C LEU A 90 -10.51 -13.11 -10.55
N ALA A 91 -11.55 -13.87 -10.91
CA ALA A 91 -11.44 -15.30 -11.17
C ALA A 91 -10.49 -15.58 -12.35
N ALA A 92 -10.60 -14.84 -13.45
CA ALA A 92 -9.71 -14.96 -14.60
C ALA A 92 -8.24 -14.63 -14.24
N ARG A 93 -8.01 -13.53 -13.51
CA ARG A 93 -6.67 -13.15 -13.01
C ARG A 93 -6.09 -14.22 -12.09
N ARG A 94 -6.90 -14.84 -11.22
CA ARG A 94 -6.47 -15.94 -10.35
C ARG A 94 -6.05 -17.17 -11.16
N ARG A 95 -6.83 -17.57 -12.17
CA ARG A 95 -6.46 -18.69 -13.06
C ARG A 95 -5.13 -18.45 -13.76
N ARG A 96 -4.94 -17.26 -14.34
CA ARG A 96 -3.68 -16.88 -14.99
C ARG A 96 -2.49 -16.93 -14.03
N ASN A 97 -2.66 -16.46 -12.80
CA ASN A 97 -1.60 -16.56 -11.79
C ASN A 97 -1.29 -18.01 -11.40
N GLN A 98 -2.29 -18.88 -11.30
CA GLN A 98 -2.07 -20.31 -11.04
C GLN A 98 -1.33 -20.99 -12.20
N GLU A 99 -1.67 -20.66 -13.45
CA GLU A 99 -0.95 -21.15 -14.64
C GLU A 99 0.50 -20.69 -14.64
N LEU A 100 0.76 -19.42 -14.34
CA LEU A 100 2.11 -18.89 -14.22
C LEU A 100 2.90 -19.61 -13.12
N GLN A 101 2.30 -19.85 -11.94
CA GLN A 101 2.94 -20.61 -10.87
C GLN A 101 3.28 -22.04 -11.28
N ARG A 102 2.37 -22.72 -12.00
CA ARG A 102 2.62 -24.07 -12.54
C ARG A 102 3.76 -24.05 -13.55
N SER A 103 3.80 -23.06 -14.44
CA SER A 103 4.87 -22.91 -15.44
C SER A 103 6.23 -22.63 -14.80
N LEU A 104 6.27 -21.79 -13.74
CA LEU A 104 7.48 -21.53 -12.97
C LEU A 104 7.98 -22.80 -12.28
N GLY A 105 7.10 -23.54 -11.60
CA GLY A 105 7.48 -24.81 -10.97
C GLY A 105 7.96 -25.86 -11.99
N ALA A 106 7.38 -25.91 -13.19
CA ALA A 106 7.88 -26.78 -14.26
C ALA A 106 9.26 -26.34 -14.77
N ALA A 107 9.48 -25.03 -14.93
CA ALA A 107 10.76 -24.48 -15.35
C ALA A 107 11.87 -24.73 -14.30
N GLU A 108 11.56 -24.59 -13.00
CA GLU A 108 12.47 -24.89 -11.90
C GLU A 108 12.92 -26.36 -11.93
N ARG A 109 11.97 -27.30 -12.07
CA ARG A 109 12.31 -28.73 -12.22
C ARG A 109 13.18 -29.02 -13.43
N LYS A 110 12.95 -28.31 -14.55
CA LYS A 110 13.79 -28.43 -15.75
C LYS A 110 15.21 -27.92 -15.50
N LEU A 111 15.36 -26.79 -14.79
CA LEU A 111 16.68 -26.27 -14.40
C LEU A 111 17.41 -27.24 -13.47
N GLU A 112 16.72 -27.85 -12.51
CA GLU A 112 17.31 -28.88 -11.64
C GLU A 112 17.75 -30.12 -12.44
N ALA A 113 16.95 -30.58 -13.40
CA ALA A 113 17.29 -31.70 -14.25
C ALA A 113 18.57 -31.41 -15.07
N LEU A 114 18.65 -30.23 -15.70
CA LEU A 114 19.82 -29.79 -16.44
C LEU A 114 21.05 -29.62 -15.53
N ALA A 115 20.87 -29.14 -14.30
CA ALA A 115 21.97 -29.03 -13.34
C ALA A 115 22.52 -30.41 -12.95
N ARG A 116 21.64 -31.41 -12.75
CA ARG A 116 22.06 -32.80 -12.48
C ARG A 116 22.77 -33.41 -13.68
N GLU A 117 22.29 -33.16 -14.89
CA GLU A 117 22.94 -33.62 -16.12
C GLU A 117 24.34 -33.02 -16.28
N ARG A 118 24.46 -31.70 -16.10
CA ARG A 118 25.76 -31.01 -16.11
C ARG A 118 26.73 -31.57 -15.06
N SER A 119 26.24 -31.88 -13.86
CA SER A 119 27.04 -32.50 -12.80
C SER A 119 27.55 -33.90 -13.21
N ARG A 120 26.68 -34.72 -13.82
CA ARG A 120 27.08 -36.04 -14.35
C ARG A 120 28.17 -35.91 -15.42
N ILE A 121 27.99 -35.00 -16.37
CA ILE A 121 28.99 -34.75 -17.43
C ILE A 121 30.31 -34.24 -16.83
N ALA A 122 30.25 -33.36 -15.83
CA ALA A 122 31.46 -32.87 -15.17
C ALA A 122 32.21 -34.01 -14.47
N ALA A 123 31.50 -34.90 -13.76
CA ALA A 123 32.08 -36.05 -13.09
C ALA A 123 32.73 -37.03 -14.08
N THR A 124 32.10 -37.31 -15.23
CA THR A 124 32.68 -38.19 -16.25
C THR A 124 33.92 -37.57 -16.90
N LEU A 125 33.92 -36.26 -17.15
CA LEU A 125 35.10 -35.55 -17.65
C LEU A 125 36.26 -35.55 -16.64
N GLU A 126 35.97 -35.44 -15.35
CA GLU A 126 36.98 -35.52 -14.30
C GLU A 126 37.59 -36.92 -14.20
N GLN A 127 36.74 -37.96 -14.26
CA GLN A 127 37.20 -39.35 -14.30
C GLN A 127 38.14 -39.60 -15.50
N ALA A 128 37.73 -39.20 -16.71
CA ALA A 128 38.53 -39.38 -17.91
C ALA A 128 39.89 -38.64 -17.83
N ARG A 129 39.91 -37.43 -17.24
CA ARG A 129 41.17 -36.69 -17.00
C ARG A 129 42.09 -37.41 -16.02
N ASN A 130 41.54 -38.01 -14.98
CA ASN A 130 42.31 -38.76 -13.99
C ASN A 130 42.89 -40.04 -14.61
N GLU A 131 42.11 -40.76 -15.43
CA GLU A 131 42.58 -41.93 -16.19
C GLU A 131 43.72 -41.54 -17.15
N GLN A 132 43.56 -40.47 -17.92
CA GLN A 132 44.60 -39.96 -18.81
C GLN A 132 45.88 -39.57 -18.04
N ARG A 133 45.74 -38.96 -16.86
CA ARG A 133 46.89 -38.64 -16.00
C ARG A 133 47.62 -39.90 -15.55
N GLN A 134 46.88 -40.91 -15.09
CA GLN A 134 47.45 -42.19 -14.66
C GLN A 134 48.16 -42.92 -15.80
N GLU A 135 47.56 -42.94 -17.00
CA GLU A 135 48.18 -43.54 -18.18
C GLU A 135 49.47 -42.82 -18.57
N ARG A 136 49.45 -41.49 -18.58
CA ARG A 136 50.64 -40.68 -18.83
C ARG A 136 51.75 -40.94 -17.80
N GLU A 137 51.41 -41.04 -16.52
CA GLU A 137 52.35 -41.39 -15.46
C GLU A 137 52.92 -42.81 -15.64
N ARG A 138 52.09 -43.79 -16.02
CA ARG A 138 52.53 -45.16 -16.33
C ARG A 138 53.52 -45.18 -17.48
N LEU A 139 53.20 -44.51 -18.59
CA LEU A 139 54.08 -44.41 -19.75
C LEU A 139 55.41 -43.70 -19.40
N GLN A 140 55.36 -42.64 -18.60
CA GLN A 140 56.57 -41.95 -18.12
C GLN A 140 57.47 -42.86 -17.28
N ARG A 141 56.89 -43.66 -16.36
CA ARG A 141 57.65 -44.64 -15.58
C ARG A 141 58.27 -45.70 -16.48
N ALA A 142 57.50 -46.29 -17.40
CA ALA A 142 58.01 -47.29 -18.34
C ALA A 142 59.16 -46.74 -19.22
N LEU A 143 59.07 -45.48 -19.68
CA LEU A 143 60.16 -44.82 -20.41
C LEU A 143 61.39 -44.58 -19.53
N ALA A 144 61.21 -44.20 -18.27
CA ALA A 144 62.31 -44.02 -17.32
C ALA A 144 63.03 -45.35 -17.05
N ASP A 145 62.28 -46.43 -16.83
CA ASP A 145 62.82 -47.78 -16.62
C ASP A 145 63.57 -48.27 -17.88
N ALA A 146 63.00 -48.06 -19.07
CA ALA A 146 63.66 -48.40 -20.33
C ALA A 146 64.97 -47.62 -20.53
N ARG A 147 65.01 -46.33 -20.14
CA ARG A 147 66.24 -45.51 -20.18
C ARG A 147 67.30 -46.02 -19.20
N GLN A 148 66.92 -46.43 -17.99
CA GLN A 148 67.85 -47.02 -17.03
C GLN A 148 68.43 -48.34 -17.53
N ASN A 149 67.61 -49.19 -18.13
CA ASN A 149 68.03 -50.47 -18.67
C ASN A 149 68.87 -50.33 -19.95
N ALA A 150 68.67 -49.27 -20.73
CA ALA A 150 69.43 -48.99 -21.95
C ALA A 150 70.74 -48.20 -21.70
N SER A 151 71.20 -48.08 -20.45
CA SER A 151 72.48 -47.44 -20.13
C SER A 151 73.62 -48.11 -20.92
N PRO A 152 74.27 -47.42 -21.88
CA PRO A 152 75.38 -47.99 -22.62
C PRO A 152 76.62 -48.09 -21.71
N PRO A 153 77.50 -49.09 -21.89
CA PRO A 153 78.84 -49.03 -21.31
C PRO A 153 79.58 -47.80 -21.87
N ALA A 154 80.29 -47.12 -20.98
CA ALA A 154 80.97 -45.85 -21.17
C ALA A 154 81.82 -45.74 -22.45
N PRO A 155 81.97 -44.54 -23.03
CA PRO A 155 83.21 -44.13 -23.66
C PRO A 155 84.06 -43.30 -22.69
N GLU A 156 85.37 -43.52 -22.81
CA GLU A 156 86.49 -42.93 -22.10
C GLU A 156 86.52 -41.39 -22.08
N GLN A 157 87.13 -40.89 -21.00
CA GLN A 157 87.60 -39.52 -20.80
C GLN A 157 88.73 -39.15 -21.76
N GLU A 158 88.78 -37.87 -22.18
CA GLU A 158 89.93 -36.95 -22.38
C GLU A 158 89.47 -35.90 -23.41
N ARG A 159 89.66 -34.57 -23.33
CA ARG A 159 90.51 -33.67 -22.53
C ARG A 159 90.01 -32.21 -22.72
N PRO A 160 90.56 -31.23 -21.97
CA PRO A 160 90.03 -29.87 -21.80
C PRO A 160 90.49 -28.89 -22.89
N GLY A 161 89.69 -27.84 -23.14
CA GLY A 161 90.08 -26.71 -23.98
C GLY A 161 89.06 -25.57 -23.93
N ARG A 162 89.38 -24.52 -23.15
CA ARG A 162 88.83 -23.15 -23.21
C ARG A 162 88.93 -22.59 -24.66
N PRO A 163 88.12 -21.59 -25.09
CA PRO A 163 88.14 -20.25 -24.48
C PRO A 163 86.79 -19.50 -24.39
N GLN A 164 86.79 -18.47 -23.54
CA GLN A 164 85.81 -17.38 -23.47
C GLN A 164 85.81 -16.56 -24.76
N PRO A 165 84.71 -15.85 -25.08
CA PRO A 165 84.84 -14.39 -25.15
C PRO A 165 83.63 -13.58 -24.63
N LEU A 166 83.97 -12.54 -23.86
CA LEU A 166 83.51 -11.14 -23.93
C LEU A 166 82.02 -10.81 -23.66
N GLU A 167 81.82 -10.17 -22.50
CA GLU A 167 80.79 -9.14 -22.22
C GLU A 167 80.95 -7.96 -23.19
N MET A 168 79.92 -7.29 -23.72
CA MET A 168 79.02 -6.23 -23.16
C MET A 168 78.28 -5.59 -24.39
N PRO A 169 77.40 -4.56 -24.29
CA PRO A 169 76.15 -4.37 -23.52
C PRO A 169 74.97 -3.81 -24.39
N GLU A 170 73.82 -3.52 -23.73
CA GLU A 170 72.69 -2.64 -24.16
C GLU A 170 71.73 -3.15 -25.27
N ALA A 171 70.41 -2.86 -25.31
CA ALA A 171 69.45 -2.13 -24.48
C ALA A 171 68.01 -2.44 -24.97
N GLY A 172 67.01 -2.21 -24.10
CA GLY A 172 65.59 -2.03 -24.43
C GLY A 172 64.77 -3.31 -24.64
N SER A 173 63.55 -3.48 -24.16
CA SER A 173 62.62 -2.62 -23.44
C SER A 173 61.56 -3.51 -22.76
N ASP A 174 61.05 -3.03 -21.62
CA ASP A 174 59.70 -3.31 -21.09
C ASP A 174 58.58 -3.19 -22.16
N PRO A 175 57.32 -3.65 -21.96
CA PRO A 175 56.67 -3.84 -20.65
C PRO A 175 55.78 -5.11 -20.51
N ALA A 176 55.39 -5.39 -19.26
CA ALA A 176 53.98 -5.36 -18.82
C ALA A 176 53.55 -6.53 -17.90
N VAL A 177 53.27 -6.12 -16.66
CA VAL A 177 51.98 -6.37 -15.99
C VAL A 177 51.83 -7.68 -15.18
N THR A 178 52.04 -7.45 -13.88
CA THR A 178 51.21 -7.84 -12.72
C THR A 178 51.39 -9.22 -12.08
N GLY A 179 51.81 -9.14 -10.81
CA GLY A 179 51.01 -9.69 -9.71
C GLY A 179 51.72 -10.72 -8.85
N ARG A 180 52.31 -10.30 -7.74
CA ARG A 180 51.71 -10.48 -6.40
C ARG A 180 52.69 -10.09 -5.30
N GLU A 181 52.20 -9.17 -4.49
CA GLU A 181 52.63 -8.79 -3.15
C GLU A 181 52.55 -9.98 -2.19
N PRO A 182 53.51 -10.10 -1.26
CA PRO A 182 53.14 -10.45 0.10
C PRO A 182 53.91 -9.57 1.09
N VAL A 183 53.22 -8.60 1.68
CA VAL A 183 53.72 -7.88 2.87
C VAL A 183 52.76 -8.11 4.03
N ALA A 184 53.41 -8.55 5.12
CA ALA A 184 53.06 -8.68 6.52
C ALA A 184 51.71 -8.14 7.06
N PRO A 185 51.13 -8.81 8.07
CA PRO A 185 49.94 -8.36 8.77
C PRO A 185 50.28 -7.23 9.78
N PRO A 186 49.47 -6.17 9.87
CA PRO A 186 49.43 -5.34 11.06
C PRO A 186 48.34 -5.81 12.03
N SER A 187 48.72 -5.76 13.32
CA SER A 187 47.93 -6.03 14.51
C SER A 187 46.58 -5.30 14.59
N PRO A 188 45.61 -5.83 15.36
CA PRO A 188 44.29 -5.27 15.52
C PRO A 188 44.32 -4.09 16.52
N SER A 189 44.33 -2.87 16.01
CA SER A 189 43.95 -1.69 16.80
C SER A 189 42.44 -1.47 16.72
N ALA A 190 41.80 -1.62 17.88
CA ALA A 190 40.65 -0.87 18.36
C ALA A 190 39.46 -0.66 17.37
N GLU A 191 38.42 -1.49 17.53
CA GLU A 191 37.08 -1.14 17.08
C GLU A 191 36.63 0.18 17.74
N PRO A 192 36.28 1.21 16.95
CA PRO A 192 35.54 2.35 17.45
C PRO A 192 34.10 1.90 17.73
N ARG A 193 33.69 2.09 18.98
CA ARG A 193 32.32 2.04 19.48
C ARG A 193 31.35 2.64 18.46
N ALA A 194 30.55 1.81 17.81
CA ALA A 194 29.55 2.24 16.83
C ALA A 194 28.40 2.98 17.53
N GLU A 195 28.35 4.30 17.33
CA GLU A 195 27.16 5.10 17.61
C GLU A 195 26.03 4.74 16.61
N PRO A 196 24.76 4.75 17.04
CA PRO A 196 23.62 4.54 16.15
C PRO A 196 23.52 5.67 15.12
N VAL A 197 23.78 5.34 13.85
CA VAL A 197 23.64 6.25 12.71
C VAL A 197 22.17 6.65 12.56
N ARG A 198 21.84 7.85 13.01
CA ARG A 198 20.57 8.53 12.74
C ARG A 198 20.66 9.13 11.33
N THR A 199 19.88 8.64 10.38
CA THR A 199 19.65 9.36 9.11
C THR A 199 18.54 10.39 9.35
N PRO A 200 18.80 11.72 9.24
CA PRO A 200 17.80 12.76 9.50
C PRO A 200 16.70 12.81 8.43
N PRO A 201 15.55 13.46 8.71
CA PRO A 201 14.42 13.53 7.80
C PRO A 201 14.70 14.42 6.58
N ALA A 202 14.35 13.92 5.40
CA ALA A 202 14.17 14.71 4.20
C ALA A 202 12.88 15.54 4.32
N GLY A 203 12.97 16.68 5.00
CA GLY A 203 12.05 17.80 4.81
C GLY A 203 12.47 18.60 3.57
N SER A 204 11.49 18.79 2.68
CA SER A 204 11.37 19.90 1.71
C SER A 204 12.35 19.93 0.52
N ASP A 205 11.74 20.11 -0.64
CA ASP A 205 12.29 20.49 -1.95
C ASP A 205 13.01 19.41 -2.76
N ALA A 206 12.29 18.94 -3.78
CA ALA A 206 12.70 17.95 -4.77
C ALA A 206 13.70 18.49 -5.81
N GLN A 207 14.35 19.63 -5.59
CA GLN A 207 15.27 20.21 -6.56
C GLN A 207 16.65 20.42 -5.93
N ASP A 208 17.65 19.76 -6.51
CA ASP A 208 19.10 19.94 -6.30
C ASP A 208 19.87 19.19 -5.20
N ARG A 209 19.36 18.06 -4.67
CA ARG A 209 20.22 17.16 -3.85
C ARG A 209 20.70 15.93 -4.63
N ARG A 210 22.02 15.81 -4.77
CA ARG A 210 22.70 14.55 -5.12
C ARG A 210 22.35 13.53 -4.02
N GLY A 211 21.44 12.60 -4.31
CA GLY A 211 20.98 11.61 -3.34
C GLY A 211 19.77 10.81 -3.84
N PHE A 212 19.40 9.78 -3.09
CA PHE A 212 18.22 8.97 -3.36
C PHE A 212 17.12 9.26 -2.36
N VAL A 213 15.89 9.42 -2.84
CA VAL A 213 14.70 9.50 -2.00
C VAL A 213 14.01 8.14 -2.04
N LEU A 214 13.82 7.52 -0.87
CA LEU A 214 13.07 6.28 -0.75
C LEU A 214 11.60 6.58 -0.46
N ARG A 215 10.70 6.04 -1.27
CA ARG A 215 9.25 6.12 -1.04
C ARG A 215 8.58 4.77 -1.24
N PHE A 216 7.41 4.61 -0.66
CA PHE A 216 6.50 3.52 -1.01
C PHE A 216 5.63 3.96 -2.19
N ALA A 217 5.25 3.02 -3.05
CA ALA A 217 4.41 3.31 -4.22
C ALA A 217 3.05 3.93 -3.85
N SER A 218 2.54 3.59 -2.66
CA SER A 218 1.32 4.15 -2.08
C SER A 218 1.25 3.85 -0.58
N SER A 219 0.33 4.51 0.12
CA SER A 219 -0.05 4.14 1.49
C SER A 219 -0.46 2.66 1.57
N SER A 220 -1.31 2.18 0.66
CA SER A 220 -1.74 0.78 0.61
C SER A 220 -0.60 -0.21 0.36
N ALA A 221 0.47 0.20 -0.34
CA ALA A 221 1.65 -0.64 -0.56
C ALA A 221 2.47 -0.83 0.72
N LEU A 222 2.73 0.25 1.47
CA LEU A 222 3.35 0.16 2.80
C LEU A 222 2.53 -0.74 3.71
N GLU A 223 1.21 -0.52 3.72
CA GLU A 223 0.28 -1.29 4.53
C GLU A 223 0.34 -2.79 4.25
N ALA A 224 0.32 -3.17 2.97
CA ALA A 224 0.42 -4.57 2.55
C ALA A 224 1.77 -5.19 2.97
N LEU A 225 2.87 -4.46 2.85
CA LEU A 225 4.20 -4.93 3.22
C LEU A 225 4.33 -5.16 4.73
N VAL A 226 3.75 -4.27 5.53
CA VAL A 226 3.74 -4.39 7.00
C VAL A 226 2.86 -5.55 7.43
N THR A 227 1.65 -5.66 6.89
CA THR A 227 0.73 -6.76 7.19
C THR A 227 1.30 -8.12 6.77
N ALA A 228 2.02 -8.17 5.65
CA ALA A 228 2.71 -9.37 5.19
C ALA A 228 4.00 -9.69 5.97
N GLY A 229 4.39 -8.86 6.95
CA GLY A 229 5.62 -9.02 7.73
C GLY A 229 6.91 -8.82 6.93
N ARG A 230 6.81 -8.26 5.72
CA ARG A 230 7.97 -8.02 4.84
C ARG A 230 8.72 -6.76 5.20
N VAL A 231 8.06 -5.79 5.81
CA VAL A 231 8.66 -4.56 6.33
C VAL A 231 8.19 -4.40 7.77
N ARG A 232 9.10 -4.07 8.68
CA ARG A 232 8.72 -3.73 10.06
C ARG A 232 8.50 -2.23 10.13
N PHE A 233 7.32 -1.83 10.60
CA PHE A 233 6.99 -0.44 10.84
C PHE A 233 7.15 -0.13 12.33
N LEU A 234 7.88 0.94 12.64
CA LEU A 234 8.21 1.35 13.99
C LEU A 234 7.89 2.82 14.22
N VAL A 235 7.60 3.12 15.47
CA VAL A 235 7.54 4.48 16.00
C VAL A 235 8.58 4.58 17.11
N LEU A 236 9.38 5.64 17.08
CA LEU A 236 10.33 5.98 18.13
C LEU A 236 9.85 7.26 18.80
N ALA A 237 9.64 7.23 20.11
CA ALA A 237 9.24 8.39 20.93
C ALA A 237 9.74 8.19 22.36
N ASP A 238 10.18 9.27 23.01
CA ASP A 238 10.68 9.25 24.39
C ASP A 238 11.75 8.17 24.67
N GLY A 239 12.62 7.92 23.70
CA GLY A 239 13.69 6.91 23.81
C GLY A 239 13.22 5.45 23.75
N ARG A 240 11.93 5.21 23.49
CA ARG A 240 11.34 3.87 23.35
C ARG A 240 10.94 3.62 21.90
N ALA A 241 10.85 2.34 21.55
CA ALA A 241 10.41 1.89 20.24
C ALA A 241 9.12 1.08 20.38
N TRP A 242 8.18 1.29 19.46
CA TRP A 242 6.99 0.48 19.31
C TRP A 242 6.93 -0.05 17.89
N SER A 243 6.74 -1.36 17.73
CA SER A 243 6.53 -1.99 16.43
C SER A 243 5.06 -2.22 16.18
N TYR A 244 4.63 -1.98 14.95
CA TYR A 244 3.29 -2.35 14.52
C TYR A 244 3.25 -3.85 14.19
N ARG A 245 2.35 -4.59 14.83
CA ARG A 245 2.15 -6.04 14.62
C ARG A 245 0.67 -6.36 14.48
N MET A 246 0.36 -7.40 13.71
CA MET A 246 -0.99 -7.97 13.65
C MET A 246 -1.10 -9.04 14.73
N GLN A 247 -1.96 -8.85 15.73
CA GLN A 247 -2.27 -9.82 16.79
C GLN A 247 -3.75 -10.18 16.71
N ALA A 248 -4.08 -11.46 16.54
CA ALA A 248 -5.45 -11.94 16.36
C ALA A 248 -6.21 -11.20 15.24
N GLY A 249 -5.52 -10.83 14.16
CA GLY A 249 -6.09 -10.08 13.03
C GLY A 249 -6.26 -8.57 13.27
N LEU A 250 -6.01 -8.09 14.48
CA LEU A 250 -6.10 -6.68 14.84
C LEU A 250 -4.72 -6.01 14.84
N PRO A 251 -4.63 -4.77 14.34
CA PRO A 251 -3.39 -4.02 14.39
C PRO A 251 -3.10 -3.51 15.80
N ARG A 252 -1.91 -3.78 16.33
CA ARG A 252 -1.46 -3.28 17.63
C ARG A 252 -0.04 -2.76 17.57
N LEU A 253 0.21 -1.67 18.29
CA LEU A 253 1.58 -1.23 18.61
C LEU A 253 2.05 -1.99 19.84
N VAL A 254 3.18 -2.66 19.71
CA VAL A 254 3.79 -3.43 20.79
C VAL A 254 5.17 -2.85 21.06
N ALA A 255 5.50 -2.62 22.33
CA ALA A 255 6.83 -2.19 22.73
C ALA A 255 7.89 -3.15 22.14
N ASP A 256 8.91 -2.58 21.51
CA ASP A 256 9.97 -3.31 20.82
C ASP A 256 11.33 -2.67 21.14
N ARG A 257 12.40 -3.31 20.71
CA ARG A 257 13.76 -2.76 20.84
C ARG A 257 14.05 -1.81 19.69
N THR A 258 14.76 -0.72 19.98
CA THR A 258 15.26 0.20 18.96
C THR A 258 16.24 -0.53 18.04
N PRO A 259 15.97 -0.61 16.72
CA PRO A 259 16.87 -1.26 15.79
C PRO A 259 18.14 -0.43 15.56
N LEU A 260 19.25 -1.11 15.26
CA LEU A 260 20.53 -0.47 14.92
C LEU A 260 20.47 0.33 13.60
N ARG A 261 19.60 -0.10 12.68
CA ARG A 261 19.40 0.55 11.37
C ARG A 261 17.91 0.66 11.09
N TYR A 262 17.49 1.84 10.67
CA TYR A 262 16.13 2.13 10.25
C TYR A 262 16.13 3.29 9.27
N HIS A 263 15.06 3.39 8.49
CA HIS A 263 14.82 4.51 7.59
C HIS A 263 13.69 5.36 8.14
N GLU A 264 13.96 6.63 8.38
CA GLU A 264 12.96 7.59 8.83
C GLU A 264 11.95 7.89 7.71
N MET A 265 10.70 8.09 8.09
CA MET A 265 9.60 8.44 7.22
C MET A 265 9.09 9.83 7.56
N ALA A 266 8.82 10.63 6.53
CA ALA A 266 8.19 11.92 6.71
C ALA A 266 6.74 11.72 7.23
N PRO A 267 6.28 12.44 8.27
CA PRO A 267 4.97 12.23 8.90
C PRO A 267 3.77 12.25 7.95
N GLN A 268 3.84 13.07 6.90
CA GLN A 268 2.82 13.19 5.86
C GLN A 268 2.67 11.92 4.99
N THR A 269 3.73 11.10 4.90
CA THR A 269 3.73 9.85 4.11
C THR A 269 3.24 8.64 4.90
N VAL A 270 2.96 8.82 6.19
CA VAL A 270 2.48 7.76 7.09
C VAL A 270 0.97 7.58 6.93
N PRO A 271 0.47 6.37 6.64
CA PRO A 271 -0.96 6.14 6.53
C PRO A 271 -1.74 6.40 7.83
N ASP A 272 -2.97 6.92 7.72
CA ASP A 272 -3.82 7.33 8.85
C ASP A 272 -4.05 6.23 9.89
N ARG A 273 -4.08 4.97 9.46
CA ARG A 273 -4.28 3.85 10.37
C ARG A 273 -3.15 3.75 11.41
N PHE A 274 -1.92 4.08 11.03
CA PHE A 274 -0.77 4.01 11.95
C PHE A 274 -0.75 5.21 12.90
N ARG A 275 -1.14 6.39 12.40
CA ARG A 275 -1.33 7.59 13.23
C ARG A 275 -2.40 7.40 14.29
N ARG A 276 -3.55 6.82 13.90
CA ARG A 276 -4.64 6.46 14.84
C ARG A 276 -4.21 5.42 15.87
N ALA A 277 -3.54 4.36 15.44
CA ALA A 277 -3.02 3.34 16.35
C ALA A 277 -2.07 3.95 17.39
N LEU A 278 -1.24 4.93 17.02
CA LEU A 278 -0.36 5.62 17.98
C LEU A 278 -1.15 6.44 19.01
N ALA A 279 -2.15 7.19 18.55
CA ALA A 279 -3.01 7.98 19.42
C ALA A 279 -3.78 7.11 20.44
N GLU A 280 -4.29 5.96 20.00
CA GLU A 280 -4.96 4.98 20.86
C GLU A 280 -4.04 4.36 21.92
N ASN A 281 -2.73 4.28 21.65
CA ASN A 281 -1.74 3.74 22.59
C ASN A 281 -1.19 4.80 23.55
N GLY A 282 -1.65 6.06 23.47
CA GLY A 282 -1.30 7.12 24.41
C GLY A 282 0.19 7.48 24.44
N VAL A 283 0.92 7.22 23.36
CA VAL A 283 2.35 7.57 23.24
C VAL A 283 2.47 9.10 23.21
N ARG A 284 3.31 9.65 24.10
CA ARG A 284 3.60 11.09 24.21
C ARG A 284 4.94 11.40 23.52
N GLY A 285 5.17 12.68 23.25
CA GLY A 285 6.37 13.16 22.55
C GLY A 285 6.20 13.29 21.02
N GLU A 286 7.23 13.82 20.36
CA GLU A 286 7.26 13.90 18.89
C GLU A 286 7.66 12.54 18.30
N PRO A 287 6.75 11.85 17.56
CA PRO A 287 7.03 10.52 17.06
C PRO A 287 7.91 10.59 15.81
N VAL A 288 9.05 9.89 15.87
CA VAL A 288 9.86 9.58 14.69
C VAL A 288 9.31 8.29 14.07
N TRP A 289 8.76 8.41 12.88
CA TRP A 289 8.22 7.29 12.12
C TRP A 289 9.34 6.60 11.36
N ALA A 290 9.44 5.28 11.46
CA ALA A 290 10.54 4.55 10.86
C ALA A 290 10.11 3.21 10.28
N VAL A 291 10.84 2.76 9.26
CA VAL A 291 10.73 1.41 8.72
C VAL A 291 12.07 0.70 8.77
N VAL A 292 12.02 -0.59 9.10
CA VAL A 292 13.16 -1.49 8.98
C VAL A 292 12.92 -2.38 7.78
N LEU A 293 13.82 -2.26 6.81
CA LEU A 293 13.80 -3.05 5.60
C LEU A 293 14.53 -4.38 5.82
N PRO A 294 14.04 -5.49 5.25
CA PRO A 294 14.76 -6.75 5.30
C PRO A 294 15.99 -6.69 4.37
N SER A 295 16.97 -7.54 4.65
CA SER A 295 18.24 -7.59 3.90
C SER A 295 18.05 -7.75 2.39
N ALA A 296 17.03 -8.50 1.95
CA ALA A 296 16.73 -8.67 0.53
C ALA A 296 16.33 -7.34 -0.16
N LEU A 297 15.59 -6.47 0.53
CA LEU A 297 15.20 -5.13 0.05
C LEU A 297 16.40 -4.18 0.08
N GLU A 298 17.21 -4.23 1.14
CA GLU A 298 18.45 -3.44 1.21
C GLU A 298 19.43 -3.78 0.08
N GLN A 299 19.59 -5.07 -0.24
CA GLN A 299 20.42 -5.51 -1.36
C GLN A 299 19.87 -5.01 -2.72
N GLN A 300 18.54 -4.98 -2.89
CA GLN A 300 17.93 -4.39 -4.08
C GLN A 300 18.23 -2.89 -4.18
N LEU A 301 18.09 -2.16 -3.06
CA LEU A 301 18.43 -0.74 -3.00
C LEU A 301 19.90 -0.52 -3.35
N GLN A 302 20.83 -1.26 -2.73
CA GLN A 302 22.25 -1.15 -3.02
C GLN A 302 22.61 -1.42 -4.49
N ARG A 303 21.94 -2.40 -5.13
CA ARG A 303 22.14 -2.65 -6.57
C ARG A 303 21.69 -1.47 -7.42
N LEU A 304 20.54 -0.88 -7.10
CA LEU A 304 20.01 0.26 -7.84
C LEU A 304 20.84 1.53 -7.60
N THR A 305 21.34 1.74 -6.38
CA THR A 305 22.13 2.93 -6.06
C THR A 305 23.53 2.91 -6.66
N ARG A 306 24.14 1.73 -6.91
CA ARG A 306 25.43 1.63 -7.60
C ARG A 306 25.39 2.09 -9.06
N GLY A 307 24.24 1.97 -9.72
CA GLY A 307 24.08 2.30 -11.13
C GLY A 307 23.62 3.73 -11.42
N HIS A 308 23.27 4.51 -10.39
CA HIS A 308 22.65 5.83 -10.57
C HIS A 308 23.24 6.85 -9.57
N ALA A 309 23.32 8.11 -9.97
CA ALA A 309 23.82 9.18 -9.09
C ALA A 309 22.74 9.77 -8.15
N GLY A 310 21.47 9.39 -8.34
CA GLY A 310 20.34 9.85 -7.54
C GLY A 310 18.99 9.54 -8.17
N GLY A 311 17.93 10.03 -7.53
CA GLY A 311 16.54 9.88 -7.99
C GLY A 311 15.65 9.19 -6.96
N VAL A 312 14.42 8.88 -7.39
CA VAL A 312 13.42 8.28 -6.50
C VAL A 312 13.45 6.75 -6.60
N LEU A 313 13.63 6.10 -5.45
CA LEU A 313 13.51 4.66 -5.28
C LEU A 313 12.14 4.35 -4.70
N GLU A 314 11.36 3.57 -5.42
CA GLU A 314 9.97 3.26 -5.08
C GLU A 314 9.82 1.79 -4.71
N ILE A 315 9.36 1.52 -3.48
CA ILE A 315 9.03 0.19 -2.99
C ILE A 315 7.56 -0.13 -3.31
N GLN A 316 7.34 -1.16 -4.13
CA GLN A 316 6.01 -1.62 -4.49
C GLN A 316 5.39 -2.55 -3.43
N ALA A 317 4.07 -2.73 -3.45
CA ALA A 317 3.36 -3.66 -2.56
C ALA A 317 3.87 -5.12 -2.65
N SER A 318 4.50 -5.47 -3.78
CA SER A 318 5.14 -6.78 -4.00
C SER A 318 6.47 -6.94 -3.27
N GLY A 319 7.06 -5.86 -2.73
CA GLY A 319 8.39 -5.83 -2.14
C GLY A 319 9.52 -5.70 -3.17
N ARG A 320 9.20 -5.35 -4.44
CA ARG A 320 10.20 -4.97 -5.45
C ARG A 320 10.48 -3.48 -5.39
N VAL A 321 11.74 -3.11 -5.58
CA VAL A 321 12.16 -1.72 -5.72
C VAL A 321 12.29 -1.35 -7.19
N ARG A 322 11.79 -0.18 -7.57
CA ARG A 322 11.99 0.43 -8.89
C ARG A 322 12.64 1.81 -8.75
N TRP A 323 13.48 2.16 -9.71
CA TRP A 323 13.98 3.53 -9.85
C TRP A 323 13.06 4.30 -10.79
N GLN A 324 12.68 5.53 -10.41
CA GLN A 324 11.76 6.38 -11.16
C GLN A 324 12.41 7.61 -11.82
N GLY A 325 13.73 7.74 -11.80
CA GLY A 325 14.39 8.93 -12.34
C GLY A 325 14.53 10.08 -11.34
N LYS A 326 15.07 11.20 -11.83
CA LYS A 326 14.94 12.49 -11.16
C LYS A 326 13.54 13.01 -11.46
N GLY A 327 12.74 13.20 -10.41
CA GLY A 327 11.45 13.88 -10.50
C GLY A 327 11.62 15.39 -10.55
#